data_AF-A0A512D5D2-F1
#
_entry.id   AF-A0A512D5D2-F1
#
_cell.length_a   1.000
_cell.length_b   1.000
_cell.length_c   1.000
_cell.angle_alpha   90.00
_cell.angle_beta   90.00
_cell.angle_gamma   90.00
#
_symmetry.space_group_name_H-M   'P 1'
#
loop_
_entity.id
_entity.type
_entity.pdbx_description
1 polymer ?
#
loop_
_entity_poly.entity_id
_entity_poly.type
_entity_poly.pdbx_seq_one_letter_code
_entity_poly.pdbx_strand_id
1 'polypeptide(L)'
;MNGESESREDLVTDESATKEQGPSLSHAGHGEGHGEGDVASSGEDSDQARPGLEPAAAVPTPPVTGDEAVDDAMMRLAESQTGTFADRIEAGEHAHRSLQSRLGGLGGA
;
A
#
# COMPACT_ATOMS: atom_id res chain seq x y z
N MET A 1 -35.74 -14.19 53.35
CA MET A 1 -35.93 -14.82 52.02
C MET A 1 -35.70 -13.75 50.98
N ASN A 2 -34.50 -13.68 50.41
CA ASN A 2 -34.22 -12.99 49.15
C ASN A 2 -33.30 -13.94 48.39
N GLY A 3 -33.76 -14.38 47.21
CA GLY A 3 -33.01 -15.23 46.31
C GLY A 3 -32.56 -14.40 45.13
N GLU A 4 -31.31 -14.60 44.72
CA GLU A 4 -30.79 -14.17 43.42
C GLU A 4 -29.90 -15.32 42.92
N SER A 5 -30.48 -16.14 42.06
CA SER A 5 -29.78 -17.08 41.20
C SER A 5 -29.29 -16.31 39.99
N GLU A 6 -27.98 -16.23 39.76
CA GLU A 6 -27.45 -16.00 38.42
C GLU A 6 -26.27 -16.95 38.20
N SER A 7 -26.62 -18.16 37.77
CA SER A 7 -25.72 -19.03 37.03
C SER A 7 -25.40 -18.35 35.70
N ARG A 8 -24.17 -17.89 35.51
CA ARG A 8 -23.65 -17.57 34.19
C ARG A 8 -22.56 -18.56 33.83
N GLU A 9 -23.04 -19.55 33.11
CA GLU A 9 -22.38 -20.42 32.16
C GLU A 9 -20.98 -20.00 31.67
N ASP A 10 -20.07 -20.98 31.80
CA ASP A 10 -18.78 -21.13 31.15
C ASP A 10 -18.79 -20.69 29.67
N LEU A 11 -18.19 -19.54 29.40
CA LEU A 11 -17.83 -19.14 28.04
C LEU A 11 -16.52 -19.85 27.65
N VAL A 12 -16.68 -21.02 27.03
CA VAL A 12 -15.61 -21.72 26.31
C VAL A 12 -15.12 -20.82 25.17
N THR A 13 -13.90 -20.28 25.30
CA THR A 13 -13.21 -19.66 24.18
C THR A 13 -12.69 -20.77 23.26
N ASP A 14 -13.37 -20.92 22.13
CA ASP A 14 -12.94 -21.73 20.99
C ASP A 14 -11.66 -21.13 20.40
N GLU A 15 -10.51 -21.72 20.73
CA GLU A 15 -9.21 -21.37 20.14
C GLU A 15 -9.02 -22.13 18.83
N SER A 16 -9.77 -21.72 17.80
CA SER A 16 -9.63 -22.26 16.44
C SER A 16 -8.44 -21.63 15.71
N ALA A 17 -7.31 -22.35 15.77
CA ALA A 17 -6.36 -22.62 14.68
C ALA A 17 -6.09 -21.51 13.63
N THR A 18 -4.88 -20.94 13.66
CA THR A 18 -4.20 -20.54 12.43
C THR A 18 -2.88 -21.28 12.32
N LYS A 19 -2.86 -22.19 11.35
CA LYS A 19 -1.77 -23.10 11.03
C LYS A 19 -0.71 -22.31 10.25
N GLU A 20 0.47 -22.25 10.83
CA GLU A 20 1.77 -22.03 10.20
C GLU A 20 1.82 -22.53 8.74
N GLN A 21 2.01 -21.63 7.80
CA GLN A 21 2.59 -21.92 6.49
C GLN A 21 3.25 -20.66 5.94
N GLY A 22 4.48 -20.42 6.38
CA GLY A 22 5.38 -19.47 5.73
C GLY A 22 5.71 -19.95 4.30
N PRO A 23 5.94 -19.03 3.35
CA PRO A 23 6.29 -19.39 1.98
C PRO A 23 7.69 -20.02 1.94
N SER A 24 7.75 -21.29 1.50
CA SER A 24 9.01 -21.94 1.12
C SER A 24 9.66 -21.18 -0.03
N LEU A 25 10.76 -20.49 0.27
CA LEU A 25 11.68 -19.87 -0.70
C LEU A 25 12.44 -20.97 -1.46
N SER A 26 11.88 -21.37 -2.60
CA SER A 26 12.58 -22.18 -3.60
C SER A 26 13.40 -21.25 -4.50
N HIS A 27 14.59 -20.84 -4.04
CA HIS A 27 15.60 -20.21 -4.90
C HIS A 27 16.33 -21.32 -5.68
N ALA A 28 15.75 -21.71 -6.82
CA ALA A 28 16.43 -22.54 -7.82
C ALA A 28 16.83 -21.62 -8.98
N GLY A 29 18.14 -21.44 -9.13
CA GLY A 29 18.73 -20.51 -10.08
C GLY A 29 18.53 -20.86 -11.54
N HIS A 30 18.71 -19.85 -12.38
CA HIS A 30 19.08 -19.98 -13.78
C HIS A 30 19.62 -18.65 -14.30
N GLY A 31 20.76 -18.70 -14.98
CA GLY A 31 21.12 -17.69 -15.99
C GLY A 31 22.37 -16.89 -15.68
N GLU A 32 23.53 -17.51 -15.93
CA GLU A 32 24.74 -16.81 -16.34
C GLU A 32 24.43 -15.79 -17.45
N GLY A 33 24.75 -14.52 -17.17
CA GLY A 33 24.77 -13.44 -18.14
C GLY A 33 26.11 -12.73 -18.05
N HIS A 34 27.07 -13.24 -18.81
CA HIS A 34 28.36 -12.61 -19.11
C HIS A 34 28.13 -11.21 -19.68
N GLY A 35 28.73 -10.19 -19.07
CA GLY A 35 28.66 -8.81 -19.51
C GLY A 35 29.74 -7.98 -18.87
N GLU A 36 30.99 -8.25 -19.22
CA GLU A 36 32.13 -7.37 -18.90
C GLU A 36 32.00 -6.12 -19.77
N GLY A 37 31.29 -5.13 -19.26
CA GLY A 37 31.25 -3.77 -19.78
C GLY A 37 32.22 -2.91 -18.99
N ASP A 38 33.44 -2.78 -19.52
CA ASP A 38 34.46 -1.84 -19.07
C ASP A 38 33.91 -0.40 -19.22
N VAL A 39 33.43 0.19 -18.12
CA VAL A 39 33.03 1.60 -18.06
C VAL A 39 33.95 2.34 -17.09
N ALA A 40 35.12 2.72 -17.60
CA ALA A 40 35.86 3.84 -17.05
C ALA A 40 35.06 5.14 -17.31
N SER A 41 34.18 5.51 -16.37
CA SER A 41 33.66 6.88 -16.31
C SER A 41 34.35 7.62 -15.18
N SER A 42 35.37 8.35 -15.60
CA SER A 42 36.02 9.45 -14.92
C SER A 42 35.01 10.33 -14.18
N GLY A 43 35.38 10.75 -12.97
CA GLY A 43 34.50 11.47 -12.08
C GLY A 43 34.12 12.86 -12.57
N GLU A 44 32.91 13.26 -12.22
CA GLU A 44 32.51 14.65 -12.05
C GLU A 44 31.68 14.71 -10.76
N ASP A 45 32.33 15.26 -9.74
CA ASP A 45 31.72 15.98 -8.62
C ASP A 45 30.74 17.00 -9.21
N SER A 46 29.46 16.61 -9.32
CA SER A 46 28.39 17.49 -9.80
C SER A 46 27.36 17.64 -8.70
N ASP A 47 27.45 18.81 -8.08
CA ASP A 47 26.35 19.52 -7.45
C ASP A 47 25.49 18.68 -6.50
N GLN A 48 25.89 18.74 -5.24
CA GLN A 48 24.98 18.69 -4.09
C GLN A 48 23.96 19.83 -4.25
N ALA A 49 22.99 19.62 -5.16
CA ALA A 49 21.87 20.49 -5.39
C ALA A 49 21.11 20.58 -4.08
N ARG A 50 21.27 21.71 -3.39
CA ARG A 50 20.29 22.14 -2.40
C ARG A 50 18.93 21.98 -3.07
N PRO A 51 17.92 21.35 -2.43
CA PRO A 51 16.59 21.36 -2.99
C PRO A 51 16.13 22.82 -2.98
N GLY A 52 16.40 23.50 -4.09
CA GLY A 52 15.71 24.72 -4.46
C GLY A 52 14.24 24.37 -4.40
N LEU A 53 13.46 25.26 -3.81
CA LEU A 53 12.02 25.15 -3.76
C LEU A 53 11.50 24.94 -5.18
N GLU A 54 11.32 23.67 -5.56
CA GLU A 54 10.65 23.28 -6.79
C GLU A 54 9.31 24.02 -6.78
N PRO A 55 8.96 24.73 -7.86
CA PRO A 55 7.64 25.34 -7.95
C PRO A 55 6.63 24.24 -7.68
N ALA A 56 5.75 24.43 -6.67
CA ALA A 56 4.78 23.43 -6.25
C ALA A 56 4.14 22.81 -7.49
N ALA A 57 4.56 21.59 -7.83
CA ALA A 57 4.15 20.96 -9.08
C ALA A 57 2.63 20.92 -9.05
N ALA A 58 1.99 21.54 -10.05
CA ALA A 58 0.54 21.63 -10.10
C ALA A 58 -0.01 20.21 -9.97
N VAL A 59 -0.76 19.94 -8.90
CA VAL A 59 -1.29 18.60 -8.67
C VAL A 59 -2.28 18.32 -9.80
N PRO A 60 -2.02 17.32 -10.66
CA PRO A 60 -2.90 17.03 -11.78
C PRO A 60 -4.26 16.60 -11.26
N THR A 61 -5.32 17.15 -11.84
CA THR A 61 -6.69 16.75 -11.49
C THR A 61 -6.90 15.30 -11.90
N PRO A 62 -7.37 14.43 -10.97
CA PRO A 62 -7.54 13.02 -11.27
C PRO A 62 -8.60 12.80 -12.36
N PRO A 63 -8.44 11.75 -13.20
CA PRO A 63 -9.43 11.41 -14.22
C PRO A 63 -10.74 10.90 -13.57
N VAL A 64 -11.87 11.14 -14.24
CA VAL A 64 -13.17 10.62 -13.83
C VAL A 64 -13.37 9.24 -14.45
N THR A 65 -13.57 8.24 -13.60
CA THR A 65 -13.72 6.84 -13.99
C THR A 65 -15.19 6.42 -14.15
N GLY A 66 -16.11 7.21 -13.58
CA GLY A 66 -17.54 6.87 -13.50
C GLY A 66 -17.87 5.96 -12.33
N ASP A 67 -16.88 5.62 -11.51
CA ASP A 67 -17.02 4.90 -10.26
C ASP A 67 -16.82 5.87 -9.09
N GLU A 68 -17.93 6.27 -8.45
CA GLU A 68 -17.93 7.29 -7.39
C GLU A 68 -16.93 6.99 -6.27
N ALA A 69 -16.79 5.72 -5.88
CA ALA A 69 -15.86 5.34 -4.80
C ALA A 69 -14.38 5.49 -5.21
N VAL A 70 -14.07 5.20 -6.47
CA VAL A 70 -12.71 5.38 -7.01
C VAL A 70 -12.43 6.87 -7.24
N ASP A 71 -13.38 7.60 -7.79
CA ASP A 71 -13.25 9.03 -8.09
C ASP A 71 -13.03 9.85 -6.80
N ASP A 72 -13.80 9.57 -5.74
CA ASP A 72 -13.61 10.17 -4.42
C ASP A 72 -12.23 9.86 -3.83
N ALA A 73 -11.79 8.60 -3.93
CA ALA A 73 -10.51 8.18 -3.38
C ALA A 73 -9.33 8.85 -4.12
N MET A 74 -9.42 8.98 -5.45
CA MET A 74 -8.40 9.64 -6.26
C MET A 74 -8.37 11.16 -6.03
N MET A 75 -9.54 11.79 -5.80
CA MET A 75 -9.62 13.21 -5.44
C MET A 75 -8.95 13.47 -4.09
N ARG A 76 -9.25 12.66 -3.06
CA ARG A 76 -8.57 12.77 -1.76
C ARG A 76 -7.06 12.55 -1.84
N LEU A 77 -6.62 11.59 -2.67
CA LEU A 77 -5.19 11.36 -2.90
C LEU A 77 -4.52 12.58 -3.54
N ALA A 78 -5.15 13.22 -4.51
CA ALA A 78 -4.63 14.43 -5.14
C ALA A 78 -4.53 15.58 -4.13
N GLU A 79 -5.59 15.84 -3.35
CA GLU A 79 -5.60 16.89 -2.32
C GLU A 79 -4.49 16.69 -1.28
N SER A 80 -4.27 15.44 -0.84
CA SER A 80 -3.23 15.08 0.12
C SER A 80 -1.80 15.35 -0.35
N GLN A 81 -1.56 15.48 -1.66
CA GLN A 81 -0.20 15.70 -2.20
C GLN A 81 0.44 17.00 -1.68
N THR A 82 -0.39 17.99 -1.36
CA THR A 82 0.05 19.27 -0.78
C THR A 82 0.08 19.26 0.76
N GLY A 83 -0.41 18.18 1.38
CA GLY A 83 -0.52 17.99 2.83
C GLY A 83 0.71 17.34 3.47
N THR A 84 0.51 16.83 4.68
CA THR A 84 1.58 16.15 5.44
C THR A 84 1.87 14.76 4.86
N PHE A 85 3.01 14.19 5.25
CA PHE A 85 3.33 12.81 4.88
C PHE A 85 2.27 11.82 5.41
N ALA A 86 1.75 12.04 6.62
CA ALA A 86 0.69 11.20 7.18
C ALA A 86 -0.57 11.23 6.30
N ASP A 87 -1.00 12.44 5.89
CA ASP A 87 -2.17 12.60 5.01
C ASP A 87 -2.00 11.86 3.67
N ARG A 88 -0.79 11.90 3.10
CA ARG A 88 -0.49 11.18 1.85
C ARG A 88 -0.55 9.66 2.02
N ILE A 89 -0.11 9.15 3.17
CA ILE A 89 -0.16 7.71 3.45
C ILE A 89 -1.60 7.24 3.61
N GLU A 90 -2.40 7.95 4.40
CA GLU A 90 -3.81 7.59 4.62
C GLU A 90 -4.62 7.66 3.32
N ALA A 91 -4.46 8.74 2.55
CA ALA A 91 -5.14 8.90 1.27
C ALA A 91 -4.65 7.85 0.25
N GLY A 92 -3.35 7.52 0.27
CA GLY A 92 -2.76 6.48 -0.56
C GLY A 92 -3.33 5.09 -0.25
N GLU A 93 -3.44 4.71 1.02
CA GLU A 93 -4.05 3.44 1.43
C GLU A 93 -5.52 3.37 0.99
N HIS A 94 -6.27 4.45 1.20
CA HIS A 94 -7.68 4.50 0.82
C HIS A 94 -7.87 4.33 -0.69
N ALA A 95 -7.06 5.02 -1.50
CA ALA A 95 -7.06 4.86 -2.96
C ALA A 95 -6.70 3.42 -3.36
N HIS A 96 -5.65 2.87 -2.77
CA HIS A 96 -5.19 1.51 -3.05
C HIS A 96 -6.26 0.46 -2.71
N ARG A 97 -6.89 0.54 -1.52
CA ARG A 97 -7.96 -0.37 -1.11
C ARG A 97 -9.17 -0.29 -2.04
N SER A 98 -9.54 0.92 -2.45
CA SER A 98 -10.67 1.15 -3.37
C SER A 98 -10.41 0.48 -4.72
N LEU A 99 -9.21 0.67 -5.28
CA LEU A 99 -8.80 0.02 -6.54
C LEU A 99 -8.74 -1.50 -6.42
N GLN A 100 -8.17 -2.01 -5.32
CA GLN A 100 -8.07 -3.45 -5.08
C GLN A 100 -9.45 -4.12 -4.94
N SER A 101 -10.39 -3.46 -4.27
CA SER A 101 -11.76 -3.97 -4.14
C SER A 101 -12.44 -4.09 -5.50
N ARG A 102 -12.30 -3.07 -6.37
CA ARG A 102 -12.87 -3.09 -7.72
C ARG A 102 -12.22 -4.13 -8.61
N LEU A 103 -10.88 -4.23 -8.60
CA LEU A 103 -10.14 -5.24 -9.38
C LEU A 103 -10.46 -6.67 -8.92
N GLY A 104 -10.57 -6.89 -7.61
CA GLY A 104 -10.96 -8.19 -7.04
C GLY A 104 -12.37 -8.62 -7.44
N GLY A 105 -13.28 -7.66 -7.67
CA GLY A 105 -14.63 -7.91 -8.18
C GLY A 105 -14.69 -8.27 -9.67
N LEU A 106 -13.63 -8.05 -10.44
CA LEU A 106 -13.59 -8.31 -11.88
C LEU A 106 -13.01 -9.68 -12.26
N GLY A 107 -12.53 -10.47 -11.29
CA GLY A 107 -11.82 -11.75 -11.50
C GLY A 107 -12.53 -13.00 -10.97
N GLY A 108 -13.83 -12.95 -10.68
CA GLY A 108 -14.59 -14.09 -10.14
C GLY A 108 -15.48 -14.77 -11.18
N ALA A 109 -14.90 -15.64 -12.02
CA ALA A 109 -15.62 -16.60 -12.86
C ALA A 109 -14.86 -17.93 -12.89
#